data_AF-N9TW16-F1
#
_entry.id   AF-N9TW16-F1
#
_cell.length_a   1.000
_cell.length_b   1.000
_cell.length_c   1.000
_cell.angle_alpha   90.00
_cell.angle_beta   90.00
_cell.angle_gamma   90.00
#
_symmetry.space_group_name_H-M   'P 1'
#
loop_
_entity.id
_entity.type
_entity.pdbx_description
1 polymer ?
#
loop_
_entity_poly.entity_id
_entity_poly.type
_entity_poly.pdbx_seq_one_letter_code
_entity_poly.pdbx_strand_id
1 'polypeptide(L)'
;MENEKTIDQPLKEFSQYDELNNQIIDKHFQYFVEKSNINVEENIEQVKKIDKTQSKLASVNYRLKGLKTGSIFNIIGIVGSSIAAIVGLALVIMYANSPKSQIFIGGIISLLLGITLFVLLLVNQILNINKKINSTESEKSKVEKLLSDEKETAYNQTLPLRLLFKQGTKFKILSESLPLIKFNRSLKMSDIENLRNKYGYEDDSYDVERMSTYVQSGSIYGNPFIIKTEKSHEIIDKTYHGSLTIHYTVAHRNYDGKITQRTVTEVLRAQVVKPYPLFTDTSWITFFSMAAPNLSFSRDSQKIHKLSEKEQKSLVKKTQKEIDKRKKKDHSFTALANTKFEAYWNAPNRDNELEFRLLFTPLAQQNLCDLLEITKIGVGDTFSMYKNKKVTEIFHDELQDINLIDDQQEFYEYSFNKIKEKFYKFNKECFRKIYWSFAPYFSIPIYQQTKDFDWEFDKSSNSPLSEWEIESQINLLPRKLFDHPNTKTQSILKTVHITKGENIEESYVYSLGYDIIERIDYVPVRGGDGKIHHVPVHWDEYIEKPNKTKIELVPFEDQVVDEDWEEKNKKFITDDSYISSGSIIKVLSPNLAQ
;
A
#
# COMPACT_ATOMS: atom_id res chain seq x y z
N MET A 1 -43.87 7.05 -8.83
CA MET A 1 -42.50 6.59 -9.13
C MET A 1 -41.65 7.83 -9.24
N GLU A 2 -40.91 8.19 -8.18
CA GLU A 2 -39.82 9.15 -8.35
C GLU A 2 -38.85 8.53 -9.37
N ASN A 3 -38.50 9.27 -10.42
CA ASN A 3 -37.48 8.84 -11.37
C ASN A 3 -36.15 8.71 -10.61
N GLU A 4 -35.77 7.51 -10.18
CA GLU A 4 -34.42 7.22 -9.70
C GLU A 4 -33.45 7.67 -10.83
N LYS A 5 -32.61 8.67 -10.55
CA LYS A 5 -31.67 9.25 -11.53
C LYS A 5 -30.62 8.20 -11.91
N THR A 6 -30.58 7.78 -13.18
CA THR A 6 -29.55 6.88 -13.73
C THR A 6 -28.29 7.65 -14.15
N ILE A 7 -27.17 6.92 -14.31
CA ILE A 7 -25.92 7.46 -14.87
C ILE A 7 -25.74 6.86 -16.26
N ASP A 8 -26.27 7.51 -17.28
CA ASP A 8 -26.29 6.95 -18.63
C ASP A 8 -24.99 7.20 -19.40
N GLN A 9 -24.26 8.26 -19.06
CA GLN A 9 -23.01 8.67 -19.70
C GLN A 9 -21.95 9.00 -18.64
N PRO A 10 -21.39 7.98 -17.95
CA PRO A 10 -20.56 8.16 -16.76
C PRO A 10 -19.38 9.12 -16.98
N LEU A 11 -18.72 9.07 -18.14
CA LEU A 11 -17.60 9.97 -18.42
C LEU A 11 -18.02 11.45 -18.49
N LYS A 12 -19.18 11.74 -19.09
CA LYS A 12 -19.67 13.12 -19.27
C LYS A 12 -20.34 13.67 -18.02
N GLU A 13 -20.99 12.80 -17.26
CA GLU A 13 -21.71 13.16 -16.04
C GLU A 13 -20.78 13.26 -14.82
N PHE A 14 -19.58 12.68 -14.87
CA PHE A 14 -18.62 12.65 -13.76
C PHE A 14 -18.41 14.02 -13.10
N SER A 15 -18.25 15.10 -13.88
CA SER A 15 -17.99 16.43 -13.31
C SER A 15 -19.12 16.93 -12.41
N GLN A 16 -20.37 16.58 -12.72
CA GLN A 16 -21.51 16.93 -11.88
C GLN A 16 -21.44 16.21 -10.52
N TYR A 17 -21.11 14.92 -10.53
CA TYR A 17 -21.00 14.14 -9.31
C TYR A 17 -19.75 14.51 -8.49
N ASP A 18 -18.64 14.85 -9.14
CA ASP A 18 -17.42 15.33 -8.47
C ASP A 18 -17.65 16.69 -7.79
N GLU A 19 -18.38 17.60 -8.43
CA GLU A 19 -18.77 18.89 -7.84
C GLU A 19 -19.72 18.70 -6.65
N LEU A 20 -20.75 17.85 -6.79
CA LEU A 20 -21.65 17.51 -5.70
C LEU A 20 -20.90 16.91 -4.50
N ASN A 21 -19.99 15.97 -4.76
CA ASN A 21 -19.15 15.38 -3.73
C ASN A 21 -18.27 16.42 -3.03
N ASN A 22 -17.71 17.39 -3.76
CA ASN A 22 -16.94 18.48 -3.16
C ASN A 22 -17.80 19.34 -2.21
N GLN A 23 -19.05 19.61 -2.56
CA GLN A 23 -19.99 20.35 -1.71
C GLN A 23 -20.37 19.55 -0.45
N ILE A 24 -20.58 18.24 -0.58
CA ILE A 24 -20.89 17.35 0.55
C ILE A 24 -19.70 17.25 1.51
N ILE A 25 -18.48 17.06 0.98
CA ILE A 25 -17.25 17.04 1.78
C ILE A 25 -17.10 18.34 2.57
N ASP A 26 -17.30 19.49 1.91
CA ASP A 26 -17.21 20.80 2.58
C ASP A 26 -18.24 20.91 3.71
N LYS A 27 -19.50 20.56 3.44
CA LYS A 27 -20.57 20.56 4.42
C LYS A 27 -20.25 19.70 5.65
N HIS A 28 -19.79 18.46 5.44
CA HIS A 28 -19.41 17.56 6.55
C HIS A 28 -18.21 18.09 7.33
N PHE A 29 -17.19 18.62 6.65
CA PHE A 29 -16.05 19.20 7.33
C PHE A 29 -16.44 20.41 8.18
N GLN A 30 -17.25 21.34 7.65
CA GLN A 30 -17.71 22.50 8.42
C GLN A 30 -18.54 22.08 9.64
N TYR A 31 -19.43 21.10 9.48
CA TYR A 31 -20.17 20.52 10.60
C TYR A 31 -19.24 20.00 11.70
N PHE A 32 -18.15 19.30 11.36
CA PHE A 32 -17.18 18.85 12.35
C PHE A 32 -16.39 20.00 12.99
N VAL A 33 -16.03 21.03 12.22
CA VAL A 33 -15.37 22.23 12.77
C VAL A 33 -16.27 22.91 13.80
N GLU A 34 -17.54 23.16 13.46
CA GLU A 34 -18.52 23.74 14.36
C GLU A 34 -18.73 22.89 15.62
N LYS A 35 -18.93 21.57 15.46
CA LYS A 35 -19.15 20.64 16.58
C LYS A 35 -17.94 20.50 17.49
N SER A 36 -16.72 20.61 16.96
CA SER A 36 -15.49 20.51 17.75
C SER A 36 -15.20 21.74 18.61
N ASN A 37 -15.83 22.88 18.29
CA ASN A 37 -15.56 24.18 18.90
C ASN A 37 -14.05 24.55 18.92
N ILE A 38 -13.31 24.13 17.89
CA ILE A 38 -11.88 24.41 17.75
C ILE A 38 -11.62 25.90 17.50
N ASN A 39 -10.65 26.48 18.22
CA ASN A 39 -10.16 27.82 17.93
C ASN A 39 -9.15 27.79 16.76
N VAL A 40 -9.68 27.96 15.54
CA VAL A 40 -8.89 27.90 14.30
C VAL A 40 -7.80 28.97 14.24
N GLU A 41 -8.10 30.20 14.65
CA GLU A 41 -7.16 31.32 14.61
C GLU A 41 -5.98 31.08 15.55
N GLU A 42 -6.26 30.62 16.77
CA GLU A 42 -5.23 30.29 17.76
C GLU A 42 -4.32 29.16 17.27
N ASN A 43 -4.87 28.12 16.64
CA ASN A 43 -4.05 27.06 16.04
C ASN A 43 -3.17 27.58 14.91
N ILE A 44 -3.68 28.46 14.04
CA ILE A 44 -2.89 29.08 12.98
C ILE A 44 -1.74 29.90 13.56
N GLU A 45 -1.98 30.65 14.64
CA GLU A 45 -0.92 31.39 15.33
C GLU A 45 0.12 30.48 15.97
N GLN A 46 -0.32 29.38 16.60
CA GLN A 46 0.57 28.39 17.20
C GLN A 46 1.44 27.71 16.14
N VAL A 47 0.88 27.37 14.98
CA VAL A 47 1.64 26.83 13.84
C VAL A 47 2.71 27.83 13.36
N LYS A 48 2.39 29.12 13.28
CA LYS A 48 3.40 30.15 12.95
C LYS A 48 4.54 30.22 13.97
N LYS A 49 4.28 29.97 15.27
CA LYS A 49 5.34 29.87 16.29
C LYS A 49 6.21 28.65 16.04
N ILE A 50 5.60 27.49 15.79
CA ILE A 50 6.29 26.25 15.43
C ILE A 50 7.21 26.47 14.23
N ASP A 51 6.73 27.09 13.14
CA ASP A 51 7.52 27.32 11.93
C ASP A 51 8.74 28.24 12.20
N LYS A 52 8.57 29.27 13.04
CA LYS A 52 9.66 30.13 13.51
C LYS A 52 10.69 29.35 14.34
N THR A 53 10.22 28.51 15.27
CA THR A 53 11.08 27.68 16.12
C THR A 53 11.83 26.61 15.31
N GLN A 54 11.19 26.00 14.31
CA GLN A 54 11.83 25.09 13.35
C GLN A 54 12.94 25.80 12.56
N SER A 55 12.66 27.01 12.07
CA SER A 55 13.66 27.83 11.36
C SER A 55 14.84 28.18 12.26
N LYS A 56 14.57 28.53 13.52
CA LYS A 56 15.61 28.75 14.54
C LYS A 56 16.45 27.49 14.76
N LEU A 57 15.82 26.33 14.91
CA LEU A 57 16.52 25.05 15.07
C LEU A 57 17.43 24.74 13.88
N ALA A 58 16.95 24.98 12.66
CA ALA A 58 17.75 24.81 11.44
C ALA A 58 18.99 25.72 11.45
N SER A 59 18.85 26.99 11.86
CA SER A 59 19.97 27.92 11.99
C SER A 59 21.00 27.49 13.04
N VAL A 60 20.52 26.97 14.19
CA VAL A 60 21.38 26.47 15.28
C VAL A 60 22.14 25.22 14.82
N ASN A 61 21.47 24.29 14.13
CA ASN A 61 22.10 23.11 13.55
C ASN A 61 23.17 23.48 12.51
N TYR A 62 22.91 24.48 11.66
CA TYR A 62 23.89 24.97 10.70
C TYR A 62 25.13 25.55 11.39
N ARG A 63 24.93 26.43 12.39
CA ARG A 63 26.02 26.96 13.22
C ARG A 63 26.83 25.86 13.89
N LEU A 64 26.15 24.87 14.49
CA LEU A 64 26.80 23.75 15.16
C LEU A 64 27.64 22.91 14.19
N LYS A 65 27.11 22.64 12.98
CA LYS A 65 27.86 21.96 11.92
C LYS A 65 29.12 22.73 11.55
N GLY A 66 29.02 24.04 11.35
CA GLY A 66 30.18 24.89 11.06
C GLY A 66 31.25 24.86 12.16
N LEU A 67 30.84 24.90 13.43
CA LEU A 67 31.75 24.79 14.58
C LEU A 67 32.41 23.41 14.67
N LYS A 68 31.67 22.32 14.44
CA LYS A 68 32.22 20.95 14.42
C LYS A 68 33.19 20.75 13.27
N THR A 69 32.89 21.28 12.08
CA THR A 69 33.82 21.27 10.95
C THR A 69 35.09 22.08 11.26
N GLY A 70 34.95 23.28 11.83
CA GLY A 70 36.10 24.10 12.26
C GLY A 70 36.95 23.41 13.32
N SER A 71 36.33 22.68 14.24
CA SER A 71 37.01 21.83 15.22
C SER A 71 37.86 20.76 14.54
N ILE A 72 37.35 20.07 13.52
CA ILE A 72 38.09 19.04 12.78
C ILE A 72 39.32 19.66 12.10
N PHE A 73 39.17 20.80 11.43
CA PHE A 73 40.31 21.50 10.80
C PHE A 73 41.35 21.94 11.82
N ASN A 74 40.92 22.47 12.97
CA ASN A 74 41.84 22.87 14.03
C ASN A 74 42.59 21.67 14.62
N ILE A 75 41.93 20.51 14.79
CA ILE A 75 42.56 19.24 15.18
C ILE A 75 43.58 18.78 14.15
N ILE A 76 43.27 18.84 12.85
CA ILE A 76 44.24 18.52 11.78
C ILE A 76 45.47 19.44 11.89
N GLY A 77 45.28 20.73 12.19
CA GLY A 77 46.37 21.67 12.44
C GLY A 77 47.22 21.32 13.68
N ILE A 78 46.59 20.85 14.76
CA ILE A 78 47.28 20.35 15.96
C ILE A 78 48.16 19.14 15.59
N VAL A 79 47.65 18.20 14.80
CA VAL A 79 48.41 17.03 14.35
C VAL A 79 49.59 17.46 13.45
N GLY A 80 49.36 18.36 12.49
CA GLY A 80 50.40 18.86 11.60
C GLY A 80 51.51 19.62 12.33
N SER A 81 51.17 20.48 13.30
CA SER A 81 52.15 21.19 14.14
C SER A 81 52.97 20.25 15.03
N SER A 82 52.35 19.19 15.53
CA SER A 82 53.05 18.13 16.29
C SER A 82 54.09 17.41 15.43
N ILE A 83 53.73 17.04 14.19
CA ILE A 83 54.64 16.40 13.24
C ILE A 83 55.81 17.35 12.89
N ALA A 84 55.52 18.64 12.64
CA ALA A 84 56.56 19.64 12.36
C ALA A 84 57.55 19.81 13.53
N ALA A 85 57.06 19.78 14.77
CA ALA A 85 57.90 19.81 15.96
C ALA A 85 58.79 18.56 16.05
N ILE A 86 58.23 17.36 15.81
CA ILE A 86 58.98 16.09 15.83
C ILE A 86 60.07 16.06 14.76
N VAL A 87 59.76 16.49 13.53
CA VAL A 87 60.73 16.56 12.43
C VAL A 87 61.83 17.58 12.75
N GLY A 88 61.45 18.75 13.28
CA GLY A 88 62.42 19.76 13.74
C GLY A 88 63.38 19.19 14.78
N LEU A 89 62.88 18.47 15.78
CA LEU A 89 63.69 17.80 16.79
C LEU A 89 64.64 16.75 16.20
N ALA A 90 64.14 15.92 15.28
CA ALA A 90 64.94 14.90 14.61
C ALA A 90 66.11 15.53 13.82
N LEU A 91 65.87 16.63 13.09
CA LEU A 91 66.90 17.36 12.36
C LEU A 91 67.94 17.99 13.29
N VAL A 92 67.52 18.54 14.43
CA VAL A 92 68.44 19.07 15.46
C VAL A 92 69.34 17.96 16.01
N ILE A 93 68.79 16.79 16.32
CA ILE A 93 69.56 15.64 16.83
C ILE A 93 70.54 15.13 15.78
N MET A 94 70.10 14.95 14.53
CA MET A 94 70.93 14.41 13.44
C MET A 94 72.12 15.30 13.07
N TYR A 95 71.95 16.63 13.14
CA TYR A 95 72.98 17.60 12.75
C TYR A 95 73.67 18.30 13.94
N ALA A 96 73.54 17.74 15.15
CA ALA A 96 74.09 18.31 16.38
C ALA A 96 75.62 18.55 16.34
N ASN A 97 76.35 17.72 15.59
CA ASN A 97 77.80 17.84 15.42
C ASN A 97 78.22 18.90 14.37
N SER A 98 77.25 19.57 13.73
CA SER A 98 77.47 20.63 12.73
C SER A 98 76.55 21.83 13.00
N PRO A 99 76.76 22.54 14.12
CA PRO A 99 75.81 23.55 14.62
C PRO A 99 75.72 24.82 13.76
N LYS A 100 76.67 25.04 12.84
CA LYS A 100 76.63 26.14 11.86
C LYS A 100 75.93 25.75 10.54
N SER A 101 75.48 24.51 10.39
CA SER A 101 74.80 24.06 9.17
C SER A 101 73.40 24.69 9.06
N GLN A 102 73.02 25.05 7.83
CA GLN A 102 71.69 25.61 7.56
C GLN A 102 70.56 24.64 7.97
N ILE A 103 70.81 23.33 7.90
CA ILE A 103 69.84 22.29 8.26
C ILE A 103 69.61 22.23 9.78
N PHE A 104 70.66 22.35 10.59
CA PHE A 104 70.55 22.41 12.06
C PHE A 104 69.76 23.64 12.53
N ILE A 105 70.07 24.82 11.96
CA ILE A 105 69.36 26.07 12.26
C ILE A 105 67.88 25.96 11.84
N GLY A 106 67.60 25.40 10.66
CA GLY A 106 66.24 25.12 10.20
C GLY A 106 65.46 24.16 11.12
N GLY A 107 66.13 23.15 11.67
CA GLY A 107 65.55 22.23 12.65
C GLY A 107 65.11 22.91 13.95
N ILE A 108 65.94 23.81 14.51
CA ILE A 108 65.60 24.59 15.72
C ILE A 108 64.39 25.49 15.46
N ILE A 109 64.36 26.18 14.31
CA ILE A 109 63.25 27.06 13.93
C ILE A 109 61.96 26.25 13.79
N SER A 110 62.01 25.11 13.10
CA SER A 110 60.84 24.23 12.92
C SER A 110 60.32 23.66 14.25
N LEU A 111 61.21 23.32 15.18
CA LEU A 111 60.84 22.82 16.51
C LEU A 111 60.11 23.90 17.33
N LEU A 112 60.70 25.09 17.43
CA LEU A 112 60.13 26.20 18.20
C LEU A 112 58.79 26.67 17.62
N LEU A 113 58.70 26.80 16.29
CA LEU A 113 57.45 27.17 15.63
C LEU A 113 56.38 26.08 15.78
N GLY A 114 56.76 24.80 15.64
CA GLY A 114 55.85 23.67 15.81
C GLY A 114 55.23 23.62 17.20
N ILE A 115 56.04 23.74 18.26
CA ILE A 115 55.56 23.74 19.66
C ILE A 115 54.67 24.96 19.93
N THR A 116 55.08 26.15 19.46
CA THR A 116 54.31 27.38 19.68
C THR A 116 52.95 27.30 18.99
N LEU A 117 52.89 26.83 17.75
CA LEU A 117 51.64 26.67 17.00
C LEU A 117 50.75 25.61 17.63
N PHE A 118 51.32 24.49 18.10
CA PHE A 118 50.60 23.42 18.78
C PHE A 118 49.86 23.93 20.02
N VAL A 119 50.57 24.63 20.91
CA VAL A 119 49.98 25.20 22.14
C VAL A 119 48.86 26.17 21.79
N LEU A 120 49.08 27.05 20.80
CA LEU A 120 48.10 28.06 20.39
C LEU A 120 46.82 27.42 19.83
N LEU A 121 46.95 26.41 18.96
CA LEU A 121 45.81 25.68 18.39
C LEU A 121 45.07 24.85 19.45
N LEU A 122 45.78 24.24 20.40
CA LEU A 122 45.21 23.45 21.48
C LEU A 122 44.43 24.33 22.47
N VAL A 123 44.97 25.50 22.83
CA VAL A 123 44.26 26.49 23.66
C VAL A 123 43.01 27.00 22.95
N ASN A 124 43.09 27.32 21.64
CA ASN A 124 41.93 27.74 20.85
C ASN A 124 40.86 26.63 20.76
N GLN A 125 41.28 25.37 20.63
CA GLN A 125 40.37 24.22 20.63
C GLN A 125 39.56 24.14 21.92
N ILE A 126 40.24 24.17 23.07
CA ILE A 126 39.61 23.95 24.38
C ILE A 126 38.80 25.17 24.81
N LEU A 127 39.39 26.36 24.80
CA LEU A 127 38.77 27.54 25.41
C LEU A 127 37.72 28.22 24.54
N ASN A 128 37.84 28.11 23.21
CA ASN A 128 37.00 28.85 22.27
C ASN A 128 36.08 27.91 21.49
N ILE A 129 36.63 26.95 20.74
CA ILE A 129 35.84 26.07 19.85
C ILE A 129 34.93 25.15 20.67
N ASN A 130 35.49 24.37 21.59
CA ASN A 130 34.71 23.43 22.41
C ASN A 130 33.66 24.15 23.28
N LYS A 131 34.02 25.30 23.87
CA LYS A 131 33.07 26.12 24.64
C LYS A 131 31.90 26.62 23.79
N LYS A 132 32.16 27.06 22.54
CA LYS A 132 31.12 27.48 21.60
C LYS A 132 30.26 26.30 21.12
N ILE A 133 30.86 25.13 20.90
CA ILE A 133 30.13 23.89 20.58
C ILE A 133 29.17 23.56 21.71
N ASN A 134 29.65 23.43 22.95
CA ASN A 134 28.82 23.08 24.11
C ASN A 134 27.69 24.09 24.34
N SER A 135 27.97 25.39 24.19
CA SER A 135 26.95 26.45 24.29
C SER A 135 25.89 26.31 23.20
N THR A 136 26.31 26.05 21.95
CA THR A 136 25.38 25.87 20.81
C THR A 136 24.59 24.56 20.94
N GLU A 137 25.15 23.51 21.52
CA GLU A 137 24.43 22.26 21.83
C GLU A 137 23.38 22.47 22.93
N SER A 138 23.69 23.27 23.96
CA SER A 138 22.70 23.67 24.97
C SER A 138 21.59 24.53 24.36
N GLU A 139 21.93 25.48 23.48
CA GLU A 139 20.96 26.27 22.72
C GLU A 139 20.06 25.37 21.87
N LYS A 140 20.65 24.40 21.16
CA LYS A 140 19.92 23.40 20.37
C LYS A 140 18.91 22.64 21.23
N SER A 141 19.35 22.06 22.34
CA SER A 141 18.48 21.30 23.25
C SER A 141 17.30 22.15 23.78
N LYS A 142 17.54 23.42 24.11
CA LYS A 142 16.46 24.35 24.52
C LYS A 142 15.47 24.61 23.40
N VAL A 143 15.95 24.82 22.17
CA VAL A 143 15.07 25.04 21.01
C VAL A 143 14.30 23.78 20.63
N GLU A 144 14.91 22.59 20.75
CA GLU A 144 14.24 21.30 20.54
C GLU A 144 13.13 21.07 21.56
N LYS A 145 13.40 21.36 22.83
CA LYS A 145 12.38 21.28 23.88
C LYS A 145 11.23 22.25 23.61
N LEU A 146 11.53 23.52 23.32
CA LEU A 146 10.50 24.51 22.97
C LEU A 146 9.65 24.06 21.78
N LEU A 147 10.28 23.51 20.73
CA LEU A 147 9.58 22.98 19.56
C LEU A 147 8.65 21.81 19.92
N SER A 148 9.07 20.94 20.84
CA SER A 148 8.26 19.83 21.34
C SER A 148 7.03 20.36 22.09
N ASP A 149 7.23 21.26 23.04
CA ASP A 149 6.16 21.85 23.87
C ASP A 149 5.15 22.62 22.97
N GLU A 150 5.66 23.37 21.98
CA GLU A 150 4.84 24.10 21.01
C GLU A 150 4.00 23.16 20.12
N LYS A 151 4.56 22.02 19.71
CA LYS A 151 3.84 20.99 18.94
C LYS A 151 2.79 20.29 19.79
N GLU A 152 3.10 19.91 21.02
CA GLU A 152 2.16 19.28 21.94
C GLU A 152 0.93 20.19 22.17
N THR A 153 1.17 21.47 22.40
CA THR A 153 0.10 22.48 22.48
C THR A 153 -0.78 22.48 21.23
N ALA A 154 -0.16 22.48 20.03
CA ALA A 154 -0.89 22.47 18.78
C ALA A 154 -1.66 21.16 18.53
N TYR A 155 -1.13 20.01 18.96
CA TYR A 155 -1.84 18.72 18.90
C TYR A 155 -3.06 18.67 19.81
N ASN A 156 -2.97 19.29 20.99
CA ASN A 156 -4.09 19.42 21.92
C ASN A 156 -5.17 20.35 21.37
N GLN A 157 -4.78 21.44 20.70
CA GLN A 157 -5.73 22.33 20.02
C GLN A 157 -6.52 21.63 18.91
N THR A 158 -5.91 20.71 18.16
CA THR A 158 -6.62 19.98 17.08
C THR A 158 -7.35 18.72 17.55
N LEU A 159 -7.11 18.26 18.78
CA LEU A 159 -7.67 17.00 19.30
C LEU A 159 -9.21 16.95 19.23
N PRO A 160 -9.98 17.98 19.63
CA PRO A 160 -11.44 17.93 19.58
C PRO A 160 -12.00 17.66 18.18
N LEU A 161 -11.38 18.24 17.14
CA LEU A 161 -11.77 18.03 15.75
C LEU A 161 -11.45 16.60 15.29
N ARG A 162 -10.24 16.12 15.60
CA ARG A 162 -9.77 14.79 15.18
C ARG A 162 -10.63 13.66 15.75
N LEU A 163 -11.13 13.82 16.99
CA LEU A 163 -12.01 12.84 17.63
C LEU A 163 -13.38 12.69 16.95
N LEU A 164 -13.80 13.67 16.13
CA LEU A 164 -15.06 13.59 15.37
C LEU A 164 -14.94 12.77 14.08
N PHE A 165 -13.73 12.51 13.59
CA PHE A 165 -13.52 11.66 12.42
C PHE A 165 -13.59 10.20 12.84
N LYS A 166 -14.82 9.68 12.89
CA LYS A 166 -15.12 8.30 13.30
C LYS A 166 -15.19 7.36 12.09
N GLN A 167 -15.10 6.05 12.36
CA GLN A 167 -15.36 5.02 11.36
C GLN A 167 -16.79 5.13 10.79
N GLY A 168 -16.90 5.06 9.47
CA GLY A 168 -18.15 5.27 8.73
C GLY A 168 -18.27 6.67 8.12
N THR A 169 -17.34 7.59 8.41
CA THR A 169 -17.37 8.96 7.86
C THR A 169 -17.24 8.94 6.34
N LYS A 170 -16.26 8.19 5.79
CA LYS A 170 -16.10 7.99 4.33
C LYS A 170 -17.39 7.43 3.72
N PHE A 171 -17.98 6.40 4.32
CA PHE A 171 -19.22 5.79 3.81
C PHE A 171 -20.41 6.74 3.81
N LYS A 172 -20.56 7.54 4.86
CA LYS A 172 -21.64 8.54 4.95
C LYS A 172 -21.53 9.58 3.84
N ILE A 173 -20.33 10.14 3.65
CA ILE A 173 -20.06 11.09 2.56
C ILE A 173 -20.31 10.45 1.20
N LEU A 174 -19.79 9.23 0.96
CA LEU A 174 -20.00 8.50 -0.30
C LEU A 174 -21.48 8.23 -0.59
N SER A 175 -22.24 7.82 0.42
CA SER A 175 -23.67 7.51 0.28
C SER A 175 -24.50 8.75 -0.05
N GLU A 176 -24.13 9.91 0.50
CA GLU A 176 -24.76 11.19 0.14
C GLU A 176 -24.33 11.64 -1.28
N SER A 177 -23.08 11.39 -1.68
CA SER A 177 -22.55 11.77 -3.01
C SER A 177 -23.06 10.87 -4.15
N LEU A 178 -23.33 9.59 -3.87
CA LEU A 178 -23.83 8.59 -4.81
C LEU A 178 -25.02 7.81 -4.21
N PRO A 179 -26.20 8.46 -4.03
CA PRO A 179 -27.34 7.86 -3.35
C PRO A 179 -27.95 6.64 -4.06
N LEU A 180 -27.60 6.44 -5.34
CA LEU A 180 -27.96 5.25 -6.12
C LEU A 180 -27.23 3.97 -5.67
N ILE A 181 -26.09 4.12 -4.97
CA ILE A 181 -25.33 3.03 -4.35
C ILE A 181 -25.69 2.99 -2.88
N LYS A 182 -26.28 1.89 -2.43
CA LYS A 182 -26.63 1.66 -1.03
C LYS A 182 -25.67 0.63 -0.46
N PHE A 183 -24.75 1.07 0.39
CA PHE A 183 -23.84 0.18 1.09
C PHE A 183 -24.55 -0.51 2.25
N ASN A 184 -24.35 -1.81 2.40
CA ASN A 184 -24.82 -2.54 3.55
C ASN A 184 -23.84 -2.39 4.72
N ARG A 185 -24.34 -2.65 5.93
CA ARG A 185 -23.51 -2.58 7.13
C ARG A 185 -22.52 -3.74 7.24
N SER A 186 -23.00 -4.94 6.94
CA SER A 186 -22.28 -6.20 7.05
C SER A 186 -22.83 -7.18 6.02
N LEU A 187 -22.01 -8.12 5.59
CA LEU A 187 -22.43 -9.24 4.76
C LEU A 187 -22.73 -10.48 5.62
N LYS A 188 -23.97 -10.97 5.56
CA LYS A 188 -24.44 -12.12 6.34
C LYS A 188 -24.28 -13.44 5.58
N MET A 189 -24.26 -14.57 6.29
CA MET A 189 -24.24 -15.89 5.65
C MET A 189 -25.48 -16.12 4.77
N SER A 190 -26.66 -15.68 5.24
CA SER A 190 -27.92 -15.76 4.48
C SER A 190 -27.86 -14.99 3.17
N ASP A 191 -27.12 -13.87 3.11
CA ASP A 191 -26.91 -13.13 1.87
C ASP A 191 -26.15 -13.96 0.85
N ILE A 192 -25.06 -14.63 1.26
CA ILE A 192 -24.27 -15.52 0.40
C ILE A 192 -25.14 -16.67 -0.11
N GLU A 193 -25.92 -17.31 0.76
CA GLU A 193 -26.85 -18.38 0.38
C GLU A 193 -27.88 -17.90 -0.63
N ASN A 194 -28.46 -16.71 -0.42
CA ASN A 194 -29.42 -16.11 -1.34
C ASN A 194 -28.79 -15.77 -2.70
N LEU A 195 -27.55 -15.26 -2.71
CA LEU A 195 -26.80 -14.99 -3.94
C LEU A 195 -26.53 -16.29 -4.72
N ARG A 196 -26.12 -17.36 -4.02
CA ARG A 196 -25.92 -18.69 -4.60
C ARG A 196 -27.21 -19.22 -5.21
N ASN A 197 -28.31 -19.20 -4.46
CA ASN A 197 -29.60 -19.74 -4.90
C ASN A 197 -30.21 -18.97 -6.08
N LYS A 198 -30.13 -17.63 -6.08
CA LYS A 198 -30.82 -16.78 -7.07
C LYS A 198 -29.99 -16.53 -8.32
N TYR A 199 -28.69 -16.23 -8.13
CA TYR A 199 -27.79 -15.86 -9.23
C TYR A 199 -26.86 -16.99 -9.67
N GLY A 200 -26.81 -18.10 -8.93
CA GLY A 200 -25.87 -19.19 -9.21
C GLY A 200 -24.43 -18.83 -8.87
N TYR A 201 -24.23 -17.98 -7.86
CA TYR A 201 -22.91 -17.56 -7.41
C TYR A 201 -22.20 -18.69 -6.66
N GLU A 202 -20.98 -19.00 -7.08
CA GLU A 202 -20.09 -19.93 -6.39
C GLU A 202 -19.04 -19.12 -5.63
N ASP A 203 -19.20 -19.04 -4.31
CA ASP A 203 -18.23 -18.38 -3.44
C ASP A 203 -17.03 -19.28 -3.14
N ASP A 204 -15.91 -18.67 -2.75
CA ASP A 204 -14.62 -19.29 -2.44
C ASP A 204 -14.36 -19.39 -0.93
N SER A 205 -15.40 -19.26 -0.09
CA SER A 205 -15.26 -19.20 1.37
C SER A 205 -14.49 -20.40 1.96
N TYR A 206 -14.60 -21.56 1.32
CA TYR A 206 -13.96 -22.82 1.70
C TYR A 206 -12.48 -22.95 1.29
N ASP A 207 -11.95 -22.05 0.45
CA ASP A 207 -10.54 -22.12 0.03
C ASP A 207 -9.64 -21.70 1.21
N VAL A 208 -8.81 -22.64 1.66
CA VAL A 208 -7.92 -22.44 2.82
C VAL A 208 -6.68 -21.61 2.48
N GLU A 209 -6.37 -21.45 1.19
CA GLU A 209 -5.23 -20.67 0.71
C GLU A 209 -5.59 -19.21 0.48
N ARG A 210 -6.84 -18.82 0.73
CA ARG A 210 -7.40 -17.48 0.46
C ARG A 210 -8.17 -16.94 1.65
N MET A 211 -7.88 -15.71 2.04
CA MET A 211 -8.73 -15.00 3.01
C MET A 211 -9.19 -13.66 2.50
N SER A 212 -10.35 -13.22 2.98
CA SER A 212 -10.88 -11.89 2.71
C SER A 212 -10.23 -10.90 3.67
N THR A 213 -9.43 -9.97 3.15
CA THR A 213 -8.85 -8.88 3.95
C THR A 213 -9.76 -7.66 4.01
N TYR A 214 -10.68 -7.54 3.05
CA TYR A 214 -11.70 -6.51 3.00
C TYR A 214 -12.95 -7.03 2.30
N VAL A 215 -14.14 -6.68 2.82
CA VAL A 215 -15.42 -6.94 2.15
C VAL A 215 -16.37 -5.77 2.37
N GLN A 216 -17.13 -5.43 1.33
CA GLN A 216 -18.21 -4.46 1.41
C GLN A 216 -19.31 -4.85 0.42
N SER A 217 -20.50 -5.12 0.93
CA SER A 217 -21.67 -5.41 0.09
C SER A 217 -22.59 -4.22 -0.06
N GLY A 218 -23.47 -4.26 -1.04
CA GLY A 218 -24.48 -3.22 -1.22
C GLY A 218 -25.41 -3.52 -2.38
N SER A 219 -26.27 -2.56 -2.68
CA SER A 219 -27.11 -2.57 -3.87
C SER A 219 -26.94 -1.32 -4.72
N ILE A 220 -27.06 -1.49 -6.03
CA ILE A 220 -26.99 -0.44 -7.04
C ILE A 220 -28.20 -0.60 -7.97
N TYR A 221 -29.09 0.39 -8.00
CA TYR A 221 -30.39 0.29 -8.69
C TYR A 221 -31.19 -0.98 -8.32
N GLY A 222 -31.06 -1.45 -7.07
CA GLY A 222 -31.68 -2.68 -6.57
C GLY A 222 -30.93 -3.98 -6.90
N ASN A 223 -29.90 -3.95 -7.75
CA ASN A 223 -29.04 -5.11 -8.02
C ASN A 223 -27.96 -5.25 -6.94
N PRO A 224 -27.68 -6.46 -6.42
CA PRO A 224 -26.62 -6.65 -5.45
C PRO A 224 -25.22 -6.45 -6.05
N PHE A 225 -24.29 -6.02 -5.20
CA PHE A 225 -22.86 -6.09 -5.48
C PHE A 225 -22.06 -6.45 -4.20
N ILE A 226 -20.86 -6.98 -4.41
CA ILE A 226 -19.85 -7.22 -3.37
C ILE A 226 -18.51 -6.67 -3.87
N ILE A 227 -17.87 -5.81 -3.09
CA ILE A 227 -16.47 -5.44 -3.22
C ILE A 227 -15.68 -6.33 -2.26
N LYS A 228 -14.66 -7.02 -2.75
CA LYS A 228 -13.83 -7.91 -1.92
C LYS A 228 -12.36 -7.71 -2.28
N THR A 229 -11.51 -7.63 -1.26
CA THR A 229 -10.07 -7.81 -1.38
C THR A 229 -9.72 -9.14 -0.76
N GLU A 230 -9.04 -9.97 -1.53
CA GLU A 230 -8.58 -11.28 -1.12
C GLU A 230 -7.06 -11.29 -1.04
N LYS A 231 -6.54 -11.92 0.01
CA LYS A 231 -5.15 -12.35 0.07
C LYS A 231 -5.09 -13.83 -0.24
N SER A 232 -4.39 -14.18 -1.31
CA SER A 232 -4.08 -15.56 -1.66
C SER A 232 -2.65 -15.92 -1.27
N HIS A 233 -2.43 -17.20 -1.04
CA HIS A 233 -1.13 -17.80 -0.77
C HIS A 233 -0.88 -18.93 -1.78
N GLU A 234 0.30 -18.94 -2.39
CA GLU A 234 0.74 -20.03 -3.26
C GLU A 234 2.23 -20.34 -3.08
N ILE A 235 2.59 -21.63 -3.12
CA ILE A 235 4.00 -22.05 -3.13
C ILE A 235 4.50 -22.04 -4.58
N ILE A 236 5.44 -21.14 -4.87
CA ILE A 236 6.08 -21.01 -6.18
C ILE A 236 7.56 -21.42 -6.15
N ASP A 237 8.11 -21.68 -7.32
CA ASP A 237 9.54 -21.93 -7.49
C ASP A 237 10.32 -20.60 -7.59
N LYS A 238 11.14 -20.29 -6.57
CA LYS A 238 12.03 -19.13 -6.55
C LYS A 238 13.47 -19.52 -6.87
N THR A 239 14.10 -18.79 -7.78
CA THR A 239 15.51 -18.98 -8.12
C THR A 239 16.40 -18.12 -7.23
N TYR A 240 17.33 -18.76 -6.54
CA TYR A 240 18.36 -18.12 -5.71
C TYR A 240 19.69 -18.18 -6.44
N HIS A 241 20.51 -17.14 -6.28
CA HIS A 241 21.79 -17.01 -6.96
C HIS A 241 22.94 -16.92 -5.98
N GLY A 242 24.03 -17.59 -6.33
CA GLY A 242 25.29 -17.57 -5.58
C GLY A 242 26.47 -17.26 -6.49
N SER A 243 27.55 -16.78 -5.89
CA SER A 243 28.78 -16.52 -6.62
C SER A 243 30.02 -16.81 -5.78
N LEU A 244 31.10 -17.19 -6.46
CA LEU A 244 32.39 -17.46 -5.86
C LEU A 244 33.49 -16.85 -6.72
N THR A 245 34.29 -15.95 -6.15
CA THR A 245 35.46 -15.39 -6.81
C THR A 245 36.66 -16.30 -6.62
N ILE A 246 37.28 -16.73 -7.72
CA ILE A 246 38.48 -17.55 -7.73
C ILE A 246 39.65 -16.80 -8.37
N HIS A 247 40.87 -17.16 -7.99
CA HIS A 247 42.10 -16.60 -8.54
C HIS A 247 43.03 -17.72 -8.99
N TYR A 248 43.53 -17.63 -10.22
CA TYR A 248 44.45 -18.61 -10.78
C TYR A 248 45.44 -17.98 -11.76
N THR A 249 46.55 -18.66 -12.03
CA THR A 249 47.62 -18.15 -12.90
C THR A 249 47.60 -18.83 -14.25
N VAL A 250 47.60 -18.05 -15.33
CA VAL A 250 47.69 -18.55 -16.70
C VAL A 250 49.02 -18.11 -17.32
N ALA A 251 49.73 -19.06 -17.92
CA ALA A 251 50.91 -18.79 -18.73
C ALA A 251 50.46 -18.25 -20.09
N HIS A 252 50.95 -17.07 -20.48
CA HIS A 252 50.72 -16.49 -21.81
C HIS A 252 52.05 -16.13 -22.46
N ARG A 253 52.07 -16.18 -23.79
CA ARG A 253 53.25 -15.85 -24.58
C ARG A 253 53.15 -14.40 -25.03
N ASN A 254 54.12 -13.57 -24.65
CA ASN A 254 54.20 -12.19 -25.10
C ASN A 254 54.69 -12.10 -26.55
N TYR A 255 54.55 -10.92 -27.16
CA TYR A 255 54.95 -10.64 -28.55
C TYR A 255 56.43 -10.99 -28.82
N ASP A 256 57.27 -10.95 -27.77
CA ASP A 256 58.71 -11.32 -27.81
C ASP A 256 58.98 -12.82 -27.64
N GLY A 257 57.96 -13.68 -27.64
CA GLY A 257 58.10 -15.15 -27.53
C GLY A 257 58.37 -15.69 -26.12
N LYS A 258 58.58 -14.83 -25.12
CA LYS A 258 58.76 -15.19 -23.69
C LYS A 258 57.43 -15.56 -23.03
N ILE A 259 57.46 -16.57 -22.16
CA ILE A 259 56.32 -16.99 -21.35
C ILE A 259 56.26 -16.14 -20.07
N THR A 260 55.15 -15.47 -19.84
CA THR A 260 54.87 -14.70 -18.61
C THR A 260 53.63 -15.24 -17.91
N GLN A 261 53.62 -15.13 -16.58
CA GLN A 261 52.48 -15.50 -15.75
C GLN A 261 51.58 -14.29 -15.55
N ARG A 262 50.26 -14.49 -15.72
CA ARG A 262 49.24 -13.50 -15.36
C ARG A 262 48.27 -14.12 -14.37
N THR A 263 47.99 -13.42 -13.28
CA THR A 263 46.87 -13.76 -12.40
C THR A 263 45.56 -13.37 -13.06
N VAL A 264 44.63 -14.31 -13.11
CA VAL A 264 43.27 -14.16 -13.59
C VAL A 264 42.35 -14.24 -12.37
N THR A 265 41.41 -13.31 -12.31
CA THR A 265 40.30 -13.32 -11.35
C THR A 265 39.03 -13.66 -12.11
N GLU A 266 38.32 -14.70 -11.66
CA GLU A 266 37.09 -15.17 -12.27
C GLU A 266 35.99 -15.24 -11.23
N VAL A 267 34.76 -14.88 -11.61
CA VAL A 267 33.57 -15.00 -10.75
C VAL A 267 32.69 -16.13 -11.28
N LEU A 268 32.67 -17.25 -10.57
CA LEU A 268 31.77 -18.35 -10.84
C LEU A 268 30.38 -18.01 -10.32
N ARG A 269 29.35 -18.38 -11.07
CA ARG A 269 27.94 -18.15 -10.71
C ARG A 269 27.20 -19.47 -10.69
N ALA A 270 26.32 -19.63 -9.71
CA ALA A 270 25.43 -20.77 -9.59
C ALA A 270 24.02 -20.31 -9.20
N GLN A 271 23.06 -21.20 -9.38
CA GLN A 271 21.69 -20.98 -8.94
C GLN A 271 21.06 -22.27 -8.41
N VAL A 272 20.12 -22.11 -7.48
CA VAL A 272 19.24 -23.20 -7.02
C VAL A 272 17.79 -22.72 -7.09
N VAL A 273 16.86 -23.64 -7.33
CA VAL A 273 15.42 -23.35 -7.33
C VAL A 273 14.83 -23.98 -6.07
N LYS A 274 14.08 -23.19 -5.29
CA LYS A 274 13.52 -23.59 -3.99
C LYS A 274 12.07 -23.09 -3.83
N PRO A 275 11.22 -23.81 -3.09
CA PRO A 275 9.86 -23.36 -2.78
C PRO A 275 9.85 -22.01 -2.05
N TYR A 276 8.89 -21.15 -2.40
CA TYR A 276 8.69 -19.83 -1.80
C TYR A 276 7.20 -19.54 -1.65
N PRO A 277 6.71 -19.21 -0.45
CA PRO A 277 5.33 -18.78 -0.25
C PRO A 277 5.15 -17.36 -0.77
N LEU A 278 4.44 -17.23 -1.90
CA LEU A 278 4.02 -15.96 -2.46
C LEU A 278 2.64 -15.61 -1.91
N PHE A 279 2.53 -14.41 -1.33
CA PHE A 279 1.25 -13.83 -0.93
C PHE A 279 0.88 -12.72 -1.91
N THR A 280 -0.35 -12.74 -2.42
CA THR A 280 -0.85 -11.74 -3.36
C THR A 280 -2.18 -11.20 -2.89
N ASP A 281 -2.32 -9.88 -2.86
CA ASP A 281 -3.59 -9.21 -2.61
C ASP A 281 -4.26 -8.89 -3.95
N THR A 282 -5.56 -9.17 -4.08
CA THR A 282 -6.33 -8.88 -5.28
C THR A 282 -7.73 -8.39 -4.93
N SER A 283 -8.14 -7.28 -5.52
CA SER A 283 -9.47 -6.69 -5.30
C SER A 283 -10.37 -6.77 -6.54
N TRP A 284 -11.64 -7.07 -6.33
CA TRP A 284 -12.67 -7.12 -7.37
C TRP A 284 -14.00 -6.58 -6.87
N ILE A 285 -14.82 -6.10 -7.80
CA ILE A 285 -16.26 -5.89 -7.57
C ILE A 285 -17.04 -6.94 -8.35
N THR A 286 -17.91 -7.64 -7.65
CA THR A 286 -18.84 -8.62 -8.19
C THR A 286 -20.23 -8.01 -8.22
N PHE A 287 -20.85 -7.96 -9.40
CA PHE A 287 -22.22 -7.51 -9.61
C PHE A 287 -23.12 -8.70 -9.93
N PHE A 288 -24.34 -8.64 -9.42
CA PHE A 288 -25.34 -9.68 -9.61
C PHE A 288 -26.54 -9.09 -10.34
N SER A 289 -26.91 -9.65 -11.49
CA SER A 289 -28.00 -9.11 -12.29
C SER A 289 -28.68 -10.16 -13.15
N MET A 290 -29.98 -10.00 -13.36
CA MET A 290 -30.76 -10.79 -14.31
C MET A 290 -30.56 -10.35 -15.77
N ALA A 291 -29.76 -9.31 -16.01
CA ALA A 291 -29.40 -8.85 -17.34
C ALA A 291 -28.49 -9.86 -18.07
N ALA A 292 -28.96 -10.35 -19.23
CA ALA A 292 -28.26 -11.34 -20.04
C ALA A 292 -27.82 -12.57 -19.22
N PRO A 293 -28.78 -13.36 -18.70
CA PRO A 293 -28.51 -14.39 -17.70
C PRO A 293 -27.86 -15.66 -18.28
N ASN A 294 -27.78 -15.81 -19.60
CA ASN A 294 -27.18 -16.96 -20.27
C ASN A 294 -25.88 -16.60 -21.01
N LEU A 295 -25.42 -15.36 -20.88
CA LEU A 295 -24.19 -14.89 -21.51
C LEU A 295 -23.00 -15.03 -20.57
N SER A 296 -21.93 -15.63 -21.08
CA SER A 296 -20.61 -15.58 -20.49
C SER A 296 -19.59 -15.02 -21.49
N PHE A 297 -18.67 -14.21 -21.00
CA PHE A 297 -17.51 -13.72 -21.75
C PHE A 297 -16.43 -13.22 -20.79
N SER A 298 -15.19 -13.15 -21.26
CA SER A 298 -14.13 -12.41 -20.59
C SER A 298 -13.55 -11.34 -21.49
N ARG A 299 -13.06 -10.30 -20.85
CA ARG A 299 -12.30 -9.21 -21.43
C ARG A 299 -11.15 -8.91 -20.49
N ASP A 300 -9.97 -8.76 -21.08
CA ASP A 300 -8.81 -8.21 -20.39
C ASP A 300 -8.51 -6.79 -20.83
N SER A 301 -7.96 -6.01 -19.90
CA SER A 301 -7.47 -4.68 -20.20
C SER A 301 -6.38 -4.74 -21.27
N GLN A 302 -6.56 -4.00 -22.37
CA GLN A 302 -5.58 -3.87 -23.46
C GLN A 302 -4.76 -2.58 -23.34
N LYS A 303 -4.97 -1.83 -22.25
CA LYS A 303 -4.39 -0.50 -21.98
C LYS A 303 -4.56 0.45 -23.19
N ILE A 304 -5.75 0.49 -23.79
CA ILE A 304 -6.08 1.32 -24.98
C ILE A 304 -5.65 2.79 -24.83
N HIS A 305 -5.87 3.40 -23.67
CA HIS A 305 -5.48 4.78 -23.34
C HIS A 305 -3.97 5.06 -23.46
N LYS A 306 -3.11 4.02 -23.45
CA LYS A 306 -1.64 4.13 -23.61
C LYS A 306 -1.20 3.98 -25.06
N LEU A 307 -2.07 3.52 -25.96
CA LEU A 307 -1.75 3.33 -27.37
C LEU A 307 -1.80 4.66 -28.12
N SER A 308 -0.86 4.85 -29.04
CA SER A 308 -0.93 5.95 -30.00
C SER A 308 -2.10 5.76 -30.98
N GLU A 309 -2.56 6.85 -31.62
CA GLU A 309 -3.63 6.77 -32.64
C GLU A 309 -3.30 5.78 -33.77
N LYS A 310 -2.02 5.65 -34.13
CA LYS A 310 -1.57 4.72 -35.18
C LYS A 310 -1.72 3.27 -34.73
N GLU A 311 -1.36 2.97 -33.48
CA GLU A 311 -1.49 1.65 -32.88
C GLU A 311 -2.97 1.27 -32.72
N GLN A 312 -3.81 2.21 -32.27
CA GLN A 312 -5.26 2.01 -32.20
C GLN A 312 -5.87 1.70 -33.57
N LYS A 313 -5.53 2.44 -34.62
CA LYS A 313 -5.96 2.15 -36.01
C LYS A 313 -5.47 0.79 -36.49
N SER A 314 -4.25 0.40 -36.11
CA SER A 314 -3.68 -0.91 -36.44
C SER A 314 -4.45 -2.04 -35.75
N LEU A 315 -4.78 -1.87 -34.46
CA LEU A 315 -5.57 -2.82 -33.67
C LEU A 315 -6.93 -3.06 -34.32
N VAL A 316 -7.68 -2.01 -34.64
CA VAL A 316 -9.00 -2.11 -35.31
C VAL A 316 -8.89 -2.89 -36.63
N LYS A 317 -7.87 -2.60 -37.45
CA LYS A 317 -7.65 -3.32 -38.73
C LYS A 317 -7.30 -4.80 -38.49
N LYS A 318 -6.53 -5.11 -37.45
CA LYS A 318 -6.17 -6.49 -37.09
C LYS A 318 -7.41 -7.26 -36.64
N THR A 319 -8.20 -6.69 -35.72
CA THR A 319 -9.45 -7.28 -35.23
C THR A 319 -10.43 -7.52 -36.37
N GLN A 320 -10.59 -6.59 -37.31
CA GLN A 320 -11.47 -6.80 -38.48
C GLN A 320 -11.07 -8.05 -39.27
N LYS A 321 -9.77 -8.25 -39.54
CA LYS A 321 -9.28 -9.45 -40.23
C LYS A 321 -9.52 -10.73 -39.43
N GLU A 322 -9.46 -10.67 -38.10
CA GLU A 322 -9.72 -11.80 -37.22
C GLU A 322 -11.20 -12.16 -37.18
N ILE A 323 -12.08 -11.16 -37.12
CA ILE A 323 -13.54 -11.31 -37.24
C ILE A 323 -13.90 -11.97 -38.58
N ASP A 324 -13.33 -11.50 -39.69
CA ASP A 324 -13.61 -12.06 -41.02
C ASP A 324 -13.13 -13.52 -41.15
N LYS A 325 -12.02 -13.86 -40.49
CA LYS A 325 -11.54 -15.25 -40.40
C LYS A 325 -12.47 -16.11 -39.55
N ARG A 326 -12.97 -15.59 -38.43
CA ARG A 326 -13.86 -16.33 -37.51
C ARG A 326 -15.21 -16.60 -38.16
N LYS A 327 -15.83 -15.61 -38.82
CA LYS A 327 -17.09 -15.77 -39.56
C LYS A 327 -17.06 -16.89 -40.61
N LYS A 328 -15.88 -17.20 -41.15
CA LYS A 328 -15.68 -18.31 -42.10
C LYS A 328 -15.58 -19.68 -41.43
N LYS A 329 -15.20 -19.74 -40.16
CA LYS A 329 -15.02 -20.99 -39.39
C LYS A 329 -16.22 -21.32 -38.52
N ASP A 330 -16.86 -20.30 -37.99
CA ASP A 330 -17.99 -20.41 -37.06
C ASP A 330 -19.14 -19.55 -37.60
N HIS A 331 -20.16 -20.24 -38.12
CA HIS A 331 -21.35 -19.60 -38.69
C HIS A 331 -22.32 -19.08 -37.63
N SER A 332 -22.17 -19.47 -36.36
CA SER A 332 -23.01 -18.97 -35.26
C SER A 332 -22.51 -17.61 -34.75
N PHE A 333 -21.22 -17.31 -34.92
CA PHE A 333 -20.61 -16.06 -34.52
C PHE A 333 -21.12 -14.86 -35.33
N THR A 334 -21.65 -13.86 -34.63
CA THR A 334 -22.18 -12.64 -35.25
C THR A 334 -21.63 -11.38 -34.59
N ALA A 335 -20.49 -10.90 -35.08
CA ALA A 335 -19.89 -9.65 -34.63
C ALA A 335 -20.85 -8.44 -34.69
N LEU A 336 -20.70 -7.53 -33.73
CA LEU A 336 -21.36 -6.24 -33.71
C LEU A 336 -20.88 -5.37 -34.89
N ALA A 337 -21.73 -4.44 -35.35
CA ALA A 337 -21.41 -3.56 -36.47
C ALA A 337 -20.26 -2.57 -36.17
N ASN A 338 -20.04 -2.26 -34.88
CA ASN A 338 -18.99 -1.35 -34.44
C ASN A 338 -17.65 -2.10 -34.26
N THR A 339 -16.85 -2.13 -35.32
CA THR A 339 -15.52 -2.76 -35.28
C THR A 339 -14.58 -2.10 -34.27
N LYS A 340 -14.71 -0.79 -34.00
CA LYS A 340 -13.90 -0.11 -32.98
C LYS A 340 -14.17 -0.71 -31.59
N PHE A 341 -15.45 -0.89 -31.25
CA PHE A 341 -15.84 -1.54 -30.00
C PHE A 341 -15.33 -2.99 -29.94
N GLU A 342 -15.54 -3.80 -30.98
CA GLU A 342 -15.04 -5.19 -30.99
C GLU A 342 -13.53 -5.26 -30.77
N ALA A 343 -12.77 -4.29 -31.31
CA ALA A 343 -11.32 -4.21 -31.14
C ALA A 343 -10.89 -3.77 -29.74
N TYR A 344 -11.57 -2.79 -29.15
CA TYR A 344 -11.19 -2.21 -27.85
C TYR A 344 -11.71 -3.03 -26.67
N TRP A 345 -12.95 -3.49 -26.77
CA TRP A 345 -13.58 -4.34 -25.76
C TRP A 345 -12.94 -5.73 -25.76
N ASN A 346 -12.68 -6.29 -26.95
CA ASN A 346 -12.00 -7.56 -27.16
C ASN A 346 -12.49 -8.69 -26.24
N ALA A 347 -13.75 -9.10 -26.43
CA ALA A 347 -14.35 -10.24 -25.76
C ALA A 347 -14.61 -11.39 -26.75
N PRO A 348 -13.57 -12.14 -27.15
CA PRO A 348 -13.69 -13.16 -28.19
C PRO A 348 -14.37 -14.45 -27.69
N ASN A 349 -14.29 -14.79 -26.41
CA ASN A 349 -14.81 -16.03 -25.85
C ASN A 349 -16.29 -15.97 -25.43
N ARG A 350 -17.06 -15.02 -25.98
CA ARG A 350 -18.51 -14.93 -25.73
C ARG A 350 -19.26 -16.15 -26.27
N ASP A 351 -20.26 -16.62 -25.53
CA ASP A 351 -21.02 -17.85 -25.83
C ASP A 351 -22.48 -17.61 -26.26
N ASN A 352 -23.01 -16.38 -26.12
CA ASN A 352 -24.38 -16.01 -26.49
C ASN A 352 -24.45 -14.67 -27.24
N GLU A 353 -24.44 -14.71 -28.57
CA GLU A 353 -24.42 -13.49 -29.41
C GLU A 353 -25.68 -12.61 -29.28
N LEU A 354 -26.84 -13.20 -28.98
CA LEU A 354 -28.10 -12.47 -28.82
C LEU A 354 -28.05 -11.61 -27.57
N GLU A 355 -27.70 -12.21 -26.43
CA GLU A 355 -27.59 -11.52 -25.16
C GLU A 355 -26.38 -10.57 -25.11
N PHE A 356 -25.29 -10.90 -25.82
CA PHE A 356 -24.16 -9.98 -25.98
C PHE A 356 -24.60 -8.68 -26.67
N ARG A 357 -25.39 -8.78 -27.75
CA ARG A 357 -25.95 -7.59 -28.43
C ARG A 357 -26.96 -6.85 -27.57
N LEU A 358 -27.72 -7.56 -26.73
CA LEU A 358 -28.65 -6.95 -25.79
C LEU A 358 -27.92 -6.05 -24.79
N LEU A 359 -26.85 -6.54 -24.15
CA LEU A 359 -26.06 -5.75 -23.20
C LEU A 359 -25.36 -4.57 -23.88
N PHE A 360 -24.64 -4.85 -24.97
CA PHE A 360 -23.80 -3.86 -25.64
C PHE A 360 -24.59 -3.11 -26.71
N THR A 361 -25.58 -2.35 -26.27
CA THR A 361 -26.33 -1.40 -27.13
C THR A 361 -25.40 -0.35 -27.76
N PRO A 362 -25.82 0.38 -28.81
CA PRO A 362 -24.98 1.43 -29.39
C PRO A 362 -24.47 2.46 -28.37
N LEU A 363 -25.30 2.83 -27.39
CA LEU A 363 -24.91 3.72 -26.30
C LEU A 363 -23.84 3.07 -25.41
N ALA A 364 -24.03 1.79 -25.04
CA ALA A 364 -23.05 1.08 -24.22
C ALA A 364 -21.69 0.95 -24.92
N GLN A 365 -21.70 0.64 -26.22
CA GLN A 365 -20.49 0.55 -27.01
C GLN A 365 -19.74 1.88 -27.06
N GLN A 366 -20.47 3.00 -27.21
CA GLN A 366 -19.88 4.33 -27.20
C GLN A 366 -19.28 4.67 -25.83
N ASN A 367 -20.07 4.53 -24.76
CA ASN A 367 -19.63 4.81 -23.39
C ASN A 367 -18.36 4.03 -23.02
N LEU A 368 -18.34 2.72 -23.34
CA LEU A 368 -17.18 1.88 -23.08
C LEU A 368 -15.98 2.30 -23.93
N CYS A 369 -16.14 2.58 -25.23
CA CYS A 369 -15.02 3.08 -26.04
C CYS A 369 -14.43 4.38 -25.47
N ASP A 370 -15.29 5.33 -25.10
CA ASP A 370 -14.88 6.62 -24.54
C ASP A 370 -14.16 6.43 -23.19
N LEU A 371 -14.65 5.51 -22.34
CA LEU A 371 -14.02 5.15 -21.07
C LEU A 371 -12.65 4.48 -21.27
N LEU A 372 -12.48 3.66 -22.30
CA LEU A 372 -11.21 2.97 -22.58
C LEU A 372 -10.13 3.90 -23.15
N GLU A 373 -10.52 4.96 -23.85
CA GLU A 373 -9.63 5.94 -24.48
C GLU A 373 -9.22 7.10 -23.56
N ILE A 374 -9.99 7.39 -22.50
CA ILE A 374 -9.77 8.60 -21.70
C ILE A 374 -8.41 8.59 -20.98
N THR A 375 -7.74 9.75 -20.99
CA THR A 375 -6.42 9.96 -20.33
C THR A 375 -6.39 11.12 -19.34
N LYS A 376 -7.40 12.00 -19.32
CA LYS A 376 -7.37 13.25 -18.54
C LYS A 376 -8.17 13.19 -17.24
N ILE A 377 -9.48 12.94 -17.35
CA ILE A 377 -10.41 13.05 -16.21
C ILE A 377 -10.74 11.69 -15.58
N GLY A 378 -10.60 10.62 -16.35
CA GLY A 378 -10.83 9.24 -15.94
C GLY A 378 -9.58 8.38 -16.01
N VAL A 379 -9.76 7.09 -15.78
CA VAL A 379 -8.69 6.11 -15.53
C VAL A 379 -8.32 5.26 -16.75
N GLY A 380 -9.02 5.45 -17.87
CA GLY A 380 -8.78 4.73 -19.12
C GLY A 380 -9.09 3.24 -19.03
N ASP A 381 -8.59 2.49 -20.00
CA ASP A 381 -8.59 1.03 -19.97
C ASP A 381 -7.67 0.47 -18.88
N THR A 382 -8.15 0.40 -17.64
CA THR A 382 -7.45 -0.11 -16.44
C THR A 382 -8.26 -1.19 -15.70
N PHE A 383 -9.23 -1.79 -16.38
CA PHE A 383 -10.10 -2.81 -15.81
C PHE A 383 -10.30 -4.00 -16.76
N SER A 384 -10.44 -5.19 -16.18
CA SER A 384 -10.89 -6.41 -16.84
C SER A 384 -12.32 -6.73 -16.40
N MET A 385 -13.08 -7.39 -17.26
CA MET A 385 -14.48 -7.77 -16.96
C MET A 385 -14.72 -9.22 -17.33
N TYR A 386 -15.25 -9.97 -16.38
CA TYR A 386 -15.61 -11.37 -16.52
C TYR A 386 -17.09 -11.50 -16.23
N LYS A 387 -17.88 -11.89 -17.23
CA LYS A 387 -19.27 -12.23 -17.02
C LYS A 387 -19.41 -13.74 -17.10
N ASN A 388 -20.01 -14.31 -16.06
CA ASN A 388 -20.48 -15.69 -16.06
C ASN A 388 -21.98 -15.67 -15.75
N LYS A 389 -22.80 -15.80 -16.79
CA LYS A 389 -24.26 -15.77 -16.66
C LYS A 389 -24.74 -14.53 -15.90
N LYS A 390 -25.34 -14.70 -14.72
CA LYS A 390 -25.93 -13.62 -13.92
C LYS A 390 -24.91 -12.87 -13.05
N VAL A 391 -23.65 -13.32 -13.03
CA VAL A 391 -22.58 -12.74 -12.21
C VAL A 391 -21.58 -12.03 -13.13
N THR A 392 -21.22 -10.81 -12.78
CA THR A 392 -20.22 -10.01 -13.50
C THR A 392 -19.16 -9.51 -12.52
N GLU A 393 -17.93 -9.98 -12.68
CA GLU A 393 -16.78 -9.56 -11.90
C GLU A 393 -15.97 -8.52 -12.68
N ILE A 394 -15.56 -7.47 -11.98
CA ILE A 394 -14.73 -6.40 -12.50
C ILE A 394 -13.49 -6.30 -11.63
N PHE A 395 -12.35 -6.61 -12.23
CA PHE A 395 -11.06 -6.26 -11.68
C PHE A 395 -10.69 -4.86 -12.17
N HIS A 396 -10.25 -3.98 -11.28
CA HIS A 396 -9.86 -2.62 -11.63
C HIS A 396 -8.61 -2.21 -10.85
N ASP A 397 -7.67 -1.54 -11.52
CA ASP A 397 -6.45 -1.00 -10.89
C ASP A 397 -6.79 -0.08 -9.69
N GLU A 398 -7.82 0.78 -9.78
CA GLU A 398 -8.28 1.68 -8.70
C GLU A 398 -8.80 0.96 -7.44
N LEU A 399 -9.19 -0.31 -7.55
CA LEU A 399 -9.65 -1.10 -6.41
C LEU A 399 -8.50 -1.69 -5.60
N GLN A 400 -7.31 -1.86 -6.19
CA GLN A 400 -6.22 -2.56 -5.51
C GLN A 400 -5.73 -1.81 -4.27
N ASP A 401 -5.84 -0.47 -4.29
CA ASP A 401 -5.46 0.41 -3.18
C ASP A 401 -6.68 1.10 -2.55
N ILE A 402 -7.89 0.53 -2.66
CA ILE A 402 -9.07 1.15 -2.06
C ILE A 402 -9.11 0.89 -0.56
N ASN A 403 -9.14 1.95 0.24
CA ASN A 403 -9.35 1.86 1.69
C ASN A 403 -10.57 2.70 2.08
N LEU A 404 -11.72 2.04 2.23
CA LEU A 404 -12.95 2.68 2.71
C LEU A 404 -13.03 2.70 4.24
N ILE A 405 -12.08 2.05 4.92
CA ILE A 405 -12.02 2.06 6.39
C ILE A 405 -11.38 3.37 6.82
N ASP A 406 -12.05 4.10 7.72
CA ASP A 406 -11.47 5.29 8.32
C ASP A 406 -10.43 4.90 9.38
N ASP A 407 -9.26 5.53 9.33
CA ASP A 407 -8.25 5.43 10.37
C ASP A 407 -7.99 6.82 10.97
N GLN A 408 -8.23 6.95 12.28
CA GLN A 408 -8.02 8.21 13.00
C GLN A 408 -6.56 8.69 12.92
N GLN A 409 -5.59 7.79 12.75
CA GLN A 409 -4.18 8.14 12.60
C GLN A 409 -3.90 8.90 11.31
N GLU A 410 -4.72 8.73 10.25
CA GLU A 410 -4.59 9.49 8.99
C GLU A 410 -4.67 11.01 9.26
N PHE A 411 -5.42 11.39 10.28
CA PHE A 411 -5.66 12.77 10.69
C PHE A 411 -4.84 13.23 11.88
N TYR A 412 -3.85 12.45 12.36
CA TYR A 412 -2.95 12.84 13.46
C TYR A 412 -2.02 13.99 13.05
N GLU A 413 -2.54 15.21 13.09
CA GLU A 413 -1.86 16.43 12.66
C GLU A 413 -2.10 17.57 13.65
N TYR A 414 -1.08 18.41 13.83
CA TYR A 414 -1.12 19.57 14.73
C TYR A 414 -1.63 20.85 14.05
N SER A 415 -1.75 20.85 12.71
CA SER A 415 -2.19 22.01 11.93
C SER A 415 -3.58 21.80 11.37
N PHE A 416 -4.50 22.71 11.70
CA PHE A 416 -5.86 22.74 11.17
C PHE A 416 -5.90 22.69 9.64
N ASN A 417 -5.07 23.49 8.97
CA ASN A 417 -5.03 23.54 7.51
C ASN A 417 -4.60 22.21 6.89
N LYS A 418 -3.62 21.52 7.50
CA LYS A 418 -3.21 20.18 7.05
C LYS A 418 -4.30 19.15 7.28
N ILE A 419 -5.00 19.20 8.40
CA ILE A 419 -6.17 18.33 8.67
C ILE A 419 -7.22 18.54 7.58
N LYS A 420 -7.58 19.80 7.30
CA LYS A 420 -8.52 20.15 6.24
C LYS A 420 -8.07 19.60 4.88
N GLU A 421 -6.83 19.85 4.48
CA GLU A 421 -6.29 19.36 3.22
C GLU A 421 -6.38 17.83 3.11
N LYS A 422 -5.96 17.10 4.15
CA LYS A 422 -6.04 15.64 4.20
C LYS A 422 -7.49 15.14 4.12
N PHE A 423 -8.40 15.74 4.88
CA PHE A 423 -9.82 15.37 4.88
C PHE A 423 -10.43 15.49 3.49
N TYR A 424 -10.17 16.60 2.79
CA TYR A 424 -10.69 16.80 1.43
C TYR A 424 -10.01 15.85 0.45
N LYS A 425 -8.69 15.68 0.54
CA LYS A 425 -7.94 14.79 -0.35
C LYS A 425 -8.45 13.35 -0.26
N PHE A 426 -8.50 12.78 0.94
CA PHE A 426 -8.89 11.37 1.12
C PHE A 426 -10.33 11.11 0.70
N ASN A 427 -11.29 11.96 1.07
CA ASN A 427 -12.69 11.76 0.68
C ASN A 427 -12.92 11.96 -0.82
N LYS A 428 -12.21 12.90 -1.48
CA LYS A 428 -12.26 13.04 -2.94
C LYS A 428 -11.65 11.84 -3.66
N GLU A 429 -10.48 11.37 -3.21
CA GLU A 429 -9.83 10.19 -3.78
C GLU A 429 -10.72 8.95 -3.63
N CYS A 430 -11.32 8.77 -2.46
CA CYS A 430 -12.27 7.70 -2.17
C CYS A 430 -13.47 7.71 -3.13
N PHE A 431 -14.13 8.86 -3.28
CA PHE A 431 -15.24 9.03 -4.22
C PHE A 431 -14.84 8.72 -5.66
N ARG A 432 -13.69 9.25 -6.11
CA ARG A 432 -13.20 9.01 -7.48
C ARG A 432 -12.92 7.54 -7.74
N LYS A 433 -12.25 6.85 -6.81
CA LYS A 433 -11.96 5.41 -6.91
C LYS A 433 -13.25 4.60 -7.04
N ILE A 434 -14.24 4.84 -6.19
CA ILE A 434 -15.55 4.18 -6.27
C ILE A 434 -16.24 4.49 -7.60
N TYR A 435 -16.37 5.77 -7.97
CA TYR A 435 -17.05 6.16 -9.20
C TYR A 435 -16.45 5.47 -10.43
N TRP A 436 -15.13 5.50 -10.58
CA TRP A 436 -14.45 4.91 -11.72
C TRP A 436 -14.47 3.39 -11.72
N SER A 437 -14.44 2.76 -10.54
CA SER A 437 -14.58 1.31 -10.42
C SER A 437 -15.97 0.82 -10.86
N PHE A 438 -17.00 1.65 -10.66
CA PHE A 438 -18.37 1.36 -11.11
C PHE A 438 -18.67 1.88 -12.53
N ALA A 439 -17.83 2.73 -13.11
CA ALA A 439 -18.04 3.31 -14.44
C ALA A 439 -18.24 2.28 -15.57
N PRO A 440 -17.56 1.12 -15.58
CA PRO A 440 -17.85 0.08 -16.58
C PRO A 440 -19.26 -0.50 -16.45
N TYR A 441 -19.79 -0.62 -15.21
CA TYR A 441 -21.16 -1.04 -14.96
C TYR A 441 -22.16 0.03 -15.44
N PHE A 442 -21.94 1.29 -15.07
CA PHE A 442 -22.77 2.42 -15.52
C PHE A 442 -22.79 2.55 -17.05
N SER A 443 -21.67 2.24 -17.70
CA SER A 443 -21.56 2.31 -19.16
C SER A 443 -22.46 1.31 -19.88
N ILE A 444 -23.08 0.34 -19.19
CA ILE A 444 -23.99 -0.67 -19.78
C ILE A 444 -25.41 -0.40 -19.25
N PRO A 445 -26.27 0.31 -20.02
CA PRO A 445 -27.58 0.77 -19.52
C PRO A 445 -28.52 -0.36 -19.09
N ILE A 446 -28.44 -1.53 -19.72
CA ILE A 446 -29.29 -2.69 -19.38
C ILE A 446 -29.11 -3.11 -17.92
N TYR A 447 -27.92 -2.95 -17.33
CA TYR A 447 -27.73 -3.25 -15.91
C TYR A 447 -28.50 -2.31 -14.99
N GLN A 448 -28.64 -1.04 -15.36
CA GLN A 448 -29.40 -0.04 -14.59
C GLN A 448 -30.91 -0.22 -14.76
N GLN A 449 -31.34 -0.72 -15.93
CA GLN A 449 -32.75 -0.92 -16.28
C GLN A 449 -33.31 -2.26 -15.77
N THR A 450 -32.44 -3.24 -15.52
CA THR A 450 -32.83 -4.58 -15.05
C THR A 450 -32.70 -4.65 -13.53
N LYS A 451 -33.63 -4.01 -12.83
CA LYS A 451 -33.72 -4.02 -11.36
C LYS A 451 -34.26 -5.35 -10.88
N ASP A 452 -33.63 -5.90 -9.85
CA ASP A 452 -34.18 -7.02 -9.10
C ASP A 452 -35.06 -6.50 -7.95
N PHE A 453 -36.38 -6.50 -8.13
CA PHE A 453 -37.32 -5.99 -7.14
C PHE A 453 -37.48 -6.93 -5.93
N ASP A 454 -37.12 -8.20 -6.09
CA ASP A 454 -37.26 -9.23 -5.05
C ASP A 454 -35.95 -9.43 -4.28
N TRP A 455 -34.94 -8.58 -4.49
CA TRP A 455 -33.68 -8.65 -3.76
C TRP A 455 -33.64 -7.64 -2.62
N GLU A 456 -33.35 -8.14 -1.41
CA GLU A 456 -32.97 -7.33 -0.26
C GLU A 456 -31.92 -8.11 0.55
N PHE A 457 -30.91 -7.40 1.05
CA PHE A 457 -29.94 -8.00 1.97
C PHE A 457 -30.58 -8.21 3.35
N ASP A 458 -30.16 -9.26 4.03
CA ASP A 458 -30.64 -9.61 5.36
C ASP A 458 -30.22 -8.56 6.39
N LYS A 459 -31.23 -7.90 6.96
CA LYS A 459 -31.06 -6.90 8.02
C LYS A 459 -31.31 -7.49 9.41
N SER A 460 -31.58 -8.78 9.52
CA SER A 460 -31.86 -9.42 10.80
C SER A 460 -30.59 -9.49 11.66
N SER A 461 -30.72 -9.06 12.91
CA SER A 461 -29.66 -9.19 13.91
C SER A 461 -29.34 -10.66 14.24
N ASN A 462 -30.26 -11.57 13.93
CA ASN A 462 -30.13 -13.00 14.18
C ASN A 462 -29.34 -13.76 13.09
N SER A 463 -29.03 -13.15 11.94
CA SER A 463 -28.25 -13.82 10.91
C SER A 463 -26.75 -13.67 11.19
N PRO A 464 -25.98 -14.77 11.21
CA PRO A 464 -24.55 -14.72 11.47
C PRO A 464 -23.81 -13.96 10.37
N LEU A 465 -22.71 -13.29 10.74
CA LEU A 465 -21.79 -12.71 9.76
C LEU A 465 -21.23 -13.80 8.84
N SER A 466 -21.06 -13.47 7.56
CA SER A 466 -20.35 -14.35 6.63
C SER A 466 -18.89 -14.52 7.03
N GLU A 467 -18.27 -15.64 6.65
CA GLU A 467 -16.85 -15.90 6.89
C GLU A 467 -15.97 -14.77 6.35
N TRP A 468 -16.31 -14.22 5.18
CA TRP A 468 -15.60 -13.08 4.58
C TRP A 468 -15.67 -11.81 5.43
N GLU A 469 -16.83 -11.55 6.02
CA GLU A 469 -17.04 -10.40 6.92
C GLU A 469 -16.19 -10.56 8.18
N ILE A 470 -16.21 -11.74 8.80
CA ILE A 470 -15.38 -12.05 9.97
C ILE A 470 -13.88 -11.95 9.63
N GLU A 471 -13.44 -12.57 8.52
CA GLU A 471 -12.06 -12.52 8.02
C GLU A 471 -11.58 -11.07 7.81
N SER A 472 -12.41 -10.23 7.19
CA SER A 472 -12.06 -8.83 6.95
C SER A 472 -11.83 -8.04 8.24
N GLN A 473 -12.64 -8.31 9.27
CA GLN A 473 -12.57 -7.59 10.54
C GLN A 473 -11.39 -8.05 11.40
N ILE A 474 -11.07 -9.34 11.44
CA ILE A 474 -9.90 -9.84 12.18
C ILE A 474 -8.58 -9.38 11.56
N ASN A 475 -8.54 -9.14 10.24
CA ASN A 475 -7.37 -8.60 9.56
C ASN A 475 -7.02 -7.16 9.98
N LEU A 476 -7.96 -6.43 10.59
CA LEU A 476 -7.71 -5.10 11.17
C LEU A 476 -7.02 -5.18 12.54
N LEU A 477 -6.96 -6.36 13.16
CA LEU A 477 -6.38 -6.56 14.49
C LEU A 477 -4.89 -6.91 14.43
N PRO A 478 -4.12 -6.71 15.51
CA PRO A 478 -2.72 -7.08 15.55
C PRO A 478 -2.48 -8.57 15.27
N ARG A 479 -1.67 -8.86 14.24
CA ARG A 479 -1.36 -10.24 13.78
C ARG A 479 -0.86 -11.20 14.87
N LYS A 480 -0.12 -10.68 15.86
CA LYS A 480 0.38 -11.44 17.02
C LYS A 480 -0.73 -12.11 17.86
N LEU A 481 -1.99 -11.71 17.69
CA LEU A 481 -3.15 -12.33 18.34
C LEU A 481 -3.50 -13.69 17.73
N PHE A 482 -3.13 -13.91 16.47
CA PHE A 482 -3.54 -15.10 15.70
C PHE A 482 -2.35 -15.92 15.21
N ASP A 483 -1.22 -15.28 14.90
CA ASP A 483 -0.05 -15.96 14.35
C ASP A 483 0.66 -16.82 15.40
N HIS A 484 1.23 -17.93 14.94
CA HIS A 484 2.17 -18.70 15.74
C HIS A 484 3.39 -17.80 16.10
N PRO A 485 3.95 -17.86 17.32
CA PRO A 485 5.02 -16.95 17.77
C PRO A 485 6.28 -16.93 16.89
N ASN A 486 6.57 -18.05 16.22
CA ASN A 486 7.74 -18.20 15.33
C ASN A 486 7.47 -17.81 13.87
N THR A 487 6.26 -17.36 13.52
CA THR A 487 5.95 -16.91 12.15
C THR A 487 6.72 -15.64 11.82
N LYS A 488 7.44 -15.63 10.70
CA LYS A 488 8.21 -14.49 10.17
C LYS A 488 7.63 -13.91 8.87
N THR A 489 6.67 -14.59 8.24
CA THR A 489 6.01 -14.14 7.00
C THR A 489 4.65 -13.48 7.24
N GLN A 490 3.96 -13.15 6.15
CA GLN A 490 2.50 -13.01 6.16
C GLN A 490 1.82 -14.35 6.48
N SER A 491 0.55 -14.30 6.87
CA SER A 491 -0.26 -15.48 7.20
C SER A 491 -1.62 -15.37 6.53
N ILE A 492 -2.22 -16.51 6.22
CA ILE A 492 -3.66 -16.62 5.90
C ILE A 492 -4.43 -16.87 7.20
N LEU A 493 -5.49 -16.10 7.45
CA LEU A 493 -6.40 -16.23 8.58
C LEU A 493 -7.76 -16.69 8.06
N LYS A 494 -8.09 -17.98 8.22
CA LYS A 494 -9.41 -18.53 7.85
C LYS A 494 -10.32 -18.63 9.04
N THR A 495 -11.60 -18.35 8.83
CA THR A 495 -12.60 -18.44 9.89
C THR A 495 -13.53 -19.62 9.69
N VAL A 496 -13.95 -20.23 10.79
CA VAL A 496 -14.99 -21.28 10.80
C VAL A 496 -15.96 -20.97 11.95
N HIS A 497 -17.23 -20.76 11.60
CA HIS A 497 -18.29 -20.47 12.55
C HIS A 497 -18.61 -21.68 13.44
N ILE A 498 -18.84 -21.47 14.75
CA ILE A 498 -19.04 -22.56 15.72
C ILE A 498 -20.48 -22.59 16.24
N THR A 499 -21.01 -21.48 16.77
CA THR A 499 -22.32 -21.47 17.43
C THR A 499 -22.92 -20.06 17.49
N LYS A 500 -24.26 -20.01 17.42
CA LYS A 500 -25.11 -18.82 17.46
C LYS A 500 -25.67 -18.58 18.87
N GLY A 501 -25.24 -17.51 19.54
CA GLY A 501 -26.01 -16.87 20.61
C GLY A 501 -26.93 -15.78 20.05
N GLU A 502 -27.86 -15.23 20.84
CA GLU A 502 -28.77 -14.16 20.37
C GLU A 502 -28.05 -12.84 20.04
N ASN A 503 -26.80 -12.62 20.47
CA ASN A 503 -26.02 -11.40 20.21
C ASN A 503 -24.49 -11.59 20.17
N ILE A 504 -24.01 -12.82 20.39
CA ILE A 504 -22.59 -13.13 20.43
C ILE A 504 -22.37 -14.29 19.47
N GLU A 505 -21.46 -14.08 18.52
CA GLU A 505 -21.02 -15.08 17.56
C GLU A 505 -19.67 -15.65 17.99
N GLU A 506 -19.51 -16.96 17.90
CA GLU A 506 -18.22 -17.61 18.16
C GLU A 506 -17.65 -18.20 16.88
N SER A 507 -16.35 -17.96 16.64
CA SER A 507 -15.62 -18.50 15.50
C SER A 507 -14.22 -18.99 15.88
N TYR A 508 -13.73 -20.00 15.15
CA TYR A 508 -12.31 -20.34 15.16
C TYR A 508 -11.59 -19.58 14.06
N VAL A 509 -10.40 -19.10 14.38
CA VAL A 509 -9.44 -18.52 13.44
C VAL A 509 -8.27 -19.49 13.29
N TYR A 510 -8.10 -20.02 12.09
CA TYR A 510 -6.94 -20.82 11.71
C TYR A 510 -5.94 -19.91 10.99
N SER A 511 -4.76 -19.75 11.57
CA SER A 511 -3.66 -19.00 10.96
C SER A 511 -2.66 -19.95 10.33
N LEU A 512 -2.21 -19.66 9.11
CA LEU A 512 -1.09 -20.33 8.45
C LEU A 512 -0.08 -19.30 7.96
N GLY A 513 1.11 -19.31 8.57
CA GLY A 513 2.28 -18.55 8.10
C GLY A 513 3.55 -19.39 8.19
N TYR A 514 4.70 -18.80 7.90
CA TYR A 514 5.98 -19.51 7.79
C TYR A 514 7.04 -18.90 8.70
N ASP A 515 7.84 -19.77 9.31
CA ASP A 515 9.17 -19.43 9.83
C ASP A 515 10.18 -19.47 8.66
N ILE A 516 11.27 -18.72 8.79
CA ILE A 516 12.33 -18.61 7.79
C ILE A 516 13.64 -19.11 8.39
N ILE A 517 14.23 -20.13 7.76
CA ILE A 517 15.52 -20.71 8.12
C ILE A 517 16.50 -20.51 6.96
N GLU A 518 17.59 -19.80 7.20
CA GLU A 518 18.65 -19.61 6.20
C GLU A 518 19.40 -20.93 5.95
N ARG A 519 19.58 -21.27 4.67
CA ARG A 519 20.27 -22.46 4.17
C ARG A 519 21.33 -22.08 3.15
N ILE A 520 22.29 -22.99 2.92
CA ILE A 520 23.34 -22.82 1.92
C ILE A 520 23.47 -24.13 1.14
N ASP A 521 23.31 -24.05 -0.18
CA ASP A 521 23.61 -25.15 -1.09
C ASP A 521 24.94 -24.88 -1.80
N TYR A 522 25.76 -25.91 -1.96
CA TYR A 522 27.06 -25.83 -2.61
C TYR A 522 27.00 -26.44 -4.01
N VAL A 523 26.93 -25.60 -5.04
CA VAL A 523 26.77 -26.04 -6.43
C VAL A 523 28.14 -26.20 -7.11
N PRO A 524 28.48 -27.38 -7.65
CA PRO A 524 29.75 -27.59 -8.34
C PRO A 524 29.78 -26.85 -9.69
N VAL A 525 30.72 -25.93 -9.85
CA VAL A 525 30.96 -25.16 -11.08
C VAL A 525 32.42 -25.30 -11.48
N ARG A 526 32.69 -25.59 -12.76
CA ARG A 526 34.06 -25.68 -13.27
C ARG A 526 34.63 -24.28 -13.53
N GLY A 527 35.75 -23.96 -12.88
CA GLY A 527 36.46 -22.71 -13.11
C GLY A 527 37.40 -22.78 -14.32
N GLY A 528 37.82 -21.62 -14.80
CA GLY A 528 38.81 -21.48 -15.86
C GLY A 528 40.22 -21.95 -15.47
N ASP A 529 40.45 -22.28 -14.19
CA ASP A 529 41.61 -23.01 -13.69
C ASP A 529 41.54 -24.53 -13.94
N GLY A 530 40.42 -25.01 -14.50
CA GLY A 530 40.16 -26.41 -14.80
C GLY A 530 39.64 -27.24 -13.62
N LYS A 531 39.55 -26.67 -12.41
CA LYS A 531 39.07 -27.34 -11.19
C LYS A 531 37.56 -27.14 -11.02
N ILE A 532 36.93 -28.04 -10.26
CA ILE A 532 35.56 -27.86 -9.80
C ILE A 532 35.61 -27.08 -8.48
N HIS A 533 34.84 -25.99 -8.41
CA HIS A 533 34.66 -25.18 -7.23
C HIS A 533 33.20 -25.25 -6.78
N HIS A 534 32.98 -25.34 -5.48
CA HIS A 534 31.65 -25.40 -4.90
C HIS A 534 31.16 -23.98 -4.59
N VAL A 535 30.34 -23.43 -5.49
CA VAL A 535 29.78 -22.09 -5.35
C VAL A 535 28.67 -22.12 -4.30
N PRO A 536 28.78 -21.35 -3.20
CA PRO A 536 27.73 -21.27 -2.20
C PRO A 536 26.55 -20.46 -2.74
N VAL A 537 25.34 -21.00 -2.60
CA VAL A 537 24.07 -20.36 -2.91
C VAL A 537 23.25 -20.30 -1.63
N HIS A 538 23.10 -19.10 -1.07
CA HIS A 538 22.26 -18.86 0.10
C HIS A 538 20.79 -18.82 -0.32
N TRP A 539 19.92 -19.50 0.45
CA TRP A 539 18.49 -19.53 0.20
C TRP A 539 17.70 -19.66 1.51
N ASP A 540 16.42 -19.32 1.45
CA ASP A 540 15.52 -19.31 2.61
C ASP A 540 14.59 -20.52 2.55
N GLU A 541 14.60 -21.35 3.60
CA GLU A 541 13.64 -22.42 3.78
C GLU A 541 12.44 -21.92 4.59
N TYR A 542 11.25 -22.12 4.05
CA TYR A 542 9.99 -21.70 4.67
C TYR A 542 9.32 -22.89 5.34
N ILE A 543 9.16 -22.83 6.67
CA ILE A 543 8.56 -23.89 7.47
C ILE A 543 7.20 -23.43 7.98
N GLU A 544 6.14 -24.16 7.64
CA GLU A 544 4.78 -23.86 8.08
C GLU A 544 4.66 -23.80 9.61
N LYS A 545 3.88 -22.83 10.07
CA LYS A 545 3.57 -22.56 11.47
C LYS A 545 2.06 -22.30 11.60
N PRO A 546 1.24 -23.37 11.63
CA PRO A 546 -0.19 -23.23 11.86
C PRO A 546 -0.47 -22.80 13.31
N ASN A 547 -1.53 -22.05 13.51
CA ASN A 547 -2.07 -21.74 14.82
C ASN A 547 -3.61 -21.75 14.80
N LYS A 548 -4.22 -21.97 15.96
CA LYS A 548 -5.68 -21.96 16.12
C LYS A 548 -6.06 -21.08 17.30
N THR A 549 -6.92 -20.12 17.05
CA THR A 549 -7.42 -19.17 18.06
C THR A 549 -8.94 -19.18 18.07
N LYS A 550 -9.56 -18.95 19.23
CA LYS A 550 -11.01 -18.80 19.35
C LYS A 550 -11.35 -17.32 19.55
N ILE A 551 -12.39 -16.84 18.89
CA ILE A 551 -12.87 -15.46 19.04
C ILE A 551 -14.36 -15.43 19.35
N GLU A 552 -14.76 -14.40 20.08
CA GLU A 552 -16.14 -13.96 20.24
C GLU A 552 -16.32 -12.63 19.50
N LEU A 553 -17.41 -12.49 18.75
CA LEU A 553 -17.76 -11.28 18.03
C LEU A 553 -19.15 -10.79 18.44
N VAL A 554 -19.28 -9.48 18.58
CA VAL A 554 -20.56 -8.79 18.74
C VAL A 554 -20.72 -7.83 17.56
N PRO A 555 -21.49 -8.20 16.53
CA PRO A 555 -21.74 -7.35 15.37
C PRO A 555 -22.48 -6.07 15.75
N PHE A 556 -22.19 -4.97 15.06
CA PHE A 556 -22.89 -3.71 15.27
C PHE A 556 -24.21 -3.65 14.52
N GLU A 557 -25.27 -3.25 15.22
CA GLU A 557 -26.56 -2.91 14.59
C GLU A 557 -26.53 -1.53 13.91
N ASP A 558 -25.75 -0.57 14.44
CA ASP A 558 -25.60 0.80 13.92
C ASP A 558 -24.18 1.08 13.37
N GLN A 559 -23.99 2.20 12.65
CA GLN A 559 -22.66 2.65 12.25
C GLN A 559 -21.94 3.34 13.42
N VAL A 560 -20.60 3.21 13.48
CA VAL A 560 -19.77 3.85 14.54
C VAL A 560 -19.83 5.38 14.48
N VAL A 561 -20.18 5.94 13.31
CA VAL A 561 -20.40 7.38 13.11
C VAL A 561 -21.70 7.88 13.77
N ASP A 562 -22.63 6.99 14.11
CA ASP A 562 -23.90 7.36 14.73
C ASP A 562 -23.71 7.71 16.21
N GLU A 563 -24.44 8.73 16.68
CA GLU A 563 -24.20 9.33 18.01
C GLU A 563 -24.43 8.35 19.17
N ASP A 564 -25.32 7.37 18.99
CA ASP A 564 -25.74 6.43 20.06
C ASP A 564 -25.02 5.07 20.00
N TRP A 565 -24.13 4.85 19.03
CA TRP A 565 -23.50 3.53 18.82
C TRP A 565 -22.74 3.04 20.07
N GLU A 566 -21.95 3.93 20.69
CA GLU A 566 -21.10 3.56 21.82
C GLU A 566 -21.95 3.20 23.05
N GLU A 567 -23.02 3.95 23.31
CA GLU A 567 -23.91 3.71 24.43
C GLU A 567 -24.62 2.35 24.32
N LYS A 568 -25.09 2.01 23.10
CA LYS A 568 -25.74 0.71 22.83
C LYS A 568 -24.79 -0.48 23.00
N ASN A 569 -23.50 -0.30 22.73
CA ASN A 569 -22.51 -1.38 22.74
C ASN A 569 -21.62 -1.41 23.99
N LYS A 570 -21.72 -0.41 24.88
CA LYS A 570 -20.87 -0.24 26.06
C LYS A 570 -20.77 -1.48 26.95
N LYS A 571 -21.86 -2.26 27.08
CA LYS A 571 -21.89 -3.49 27.89
C LYS A 571 -20.98 -4.61 27.38
N PHE A 572 -20.57 -4.55 26.11
CA PHE A 572 -19.68 -5.53 25.46
C PHE A 572 -18.23 -5.05 25.35
N ILE A 573 -17.97 -3.77 25.64
CA ILE A 573 -16.63 -3.17 25.61
C ILE A 573 -15.94 -3.48 26.95
N THR A 574 -14.86 -4.25 26.88
CA THR A 574 -13.98 -4.59 28.01
C THR A 574 -12.54 -4.23 27.66
N ASP A 575 -11.63 -4.20 28.64
CA ASP A 575 -10.21 -3.86 28.41
C ASP A 575 -9.51 -4.81 27.41
N ASP A 576 -10.02 -6.04 27.27
CA ASP A 576 -9.50 -7.06 26.34
C ASP A 576 -10.27 -7.10 25.00
N SER A 577 -11.20 -6.17 24.79
CA SER A 577 -12.00 -6.07 23.56
C SER A 577 -11.30 -5.23 22.50
N TYR A 578 -11.38 -5.66 21.25
CA TYR A 578 -10.95 -4.89 20.08
C TYR A 578 -12.17 -4.39 19.32
N ILE A 579 -12.15 -3.14 18.86
CA ILE A 579 -13.23 -2.53 18.09
C ILE A 579 -12.80 -2.51 16.62
N SER A 580 -13.45 -3.31 15.79
CA SER A 580 -13.27 -3.30 14.32
C SER A 580 -14.26 -2.34 13.65
N SER A 581 -14.27 -2.28 12.32
CA SER A 581 -15.25 -1.50 11.55
C SER A 581 -16.70 -1.95 11.72
N GLY A 582 -16.92 -3.22 12.08
CA GLY A 582 -18.23 -3.87 12.04
C GLY A 582 -18.62 -4.63 13.30
N SER A 583 -17.68 -4.94 14.21
CA SER A 583 -17.95 -5.68 15.45
C SER A 583 -17.00 -5.33 16.59
N ILE A 584 -17.41 -5.64 17.82
CA ILE A 584 -16.49 -5.83 18.95
C ILE A 584 -15.98 -7.27 18.91
N ILE A 585 -14.67 -7.45 18.97
CA ILE A 585 -14.00 -8.75 18.89
C ILE A 585 -13.23 -8.98 20.18
N LYS A 586 -13.46 -10.14 20.80
CA LYS A 586 -12.68 -10.62 21.93
C LYS A 586 -11.92 -11.86 21.51
N VAL A 587 -10.60 -11.82 21.70
CA VAL A 587 -9.74 -12.99 21.45
C VAL A 587 -9.69 -13.81 22.73
N LEU A 588 -10.28 -15.00 22.69
CA LEU A 588 -10.21 -15.93 23.80
C LEU A 588 -8.83 -16.56 23.78
N SER A 589 -8.08 -16.39 24.88
CA SER A 589 -6.67 -16.80 24.96
C SER A 589 -6.47 -18.20 24.38
N PRO A 590 -5.42 -18.40 23.57
CA PRO A 590 -5.12 -19.72 23.06
C PRO A 590 -4.91 -20.63 24.28
N ASN A 591 -5.69 -21.71 24.38
CA ASN A 591 -5.18 -22.87 25.07
C ASN A 591 -3.88 -23.21 24.34
N LEU A 592 -2.75 -22.81 24.92
CA LEU A 592 -1.43 -23.36 24.64
C LEU A 592 -1.51 -24.84 25.02
N ALA A 593 -2.15 -25.62 24.15
CA ALA A 593 -2.07 -27.07 24.21
C ALA A 593 -0.62 -27.42 23.84
N GLN A 594 0.05 -28.01 24.83
CA GLN A 594 1.41 -28.53 24.81
C GLN A 594 1.67 -29.49 23.65
#